data_AF-A0A6B0SRL3-F1
#
_entry.id   AF-A0A6B0SRL3-F1
#
_cell.length_a   1.000
_cell.length_b   1.000
_cell.length_c   1.000
_cell.angle_alpha   90.00
_cell.angle_beta   90.00
_cell.angle_gamma   90.00
#
_symmetry.space_group_name_H-M   'P 1'
#
loop_
_entity.id
_entity.type
_entity.pdbx_description
1 polymer ?
#
loop_
_entity_poly.entity_id
_entity_poly.type
_entity_poly.pdbx_seq_one_letter_code
_entity_poly.pdbx_strand_id
1 'polypeptide(L)'
;LCEALQNWMELRALGPDAASEEDGAIGEYADFPDDVHDFVDPGTTIPLDDVGPDDPPAGEAELDAVLDAVAAVDLDAFAARLTTRDLDAAGFEAVRVLVPQAQPLFVDTPYFGDRARTIPRELGFEPSLDQPFHPFP
;
A
#
# COMPACT_ATOMS: atom_id res chain seq x y z
N LEU A 1 2.72 13.92 -8.57
CA LEU A 1 3.83 14.53 -9.33
C LEU A 1 4.62 15.56 -8.51
N CYS A 2 3.98 16.50 -7.80
CA CYS A 2 4.68 17.49 -6.97
C CYS A 2 5.49 16.86 -5.82
N GLU A 3 4.96 15.81 -5.20
CA GLU A 3 5.62 15.08 -4.11
C GLU A 3 6.87 14.34 -4.57
N ALA A 4 6.81 13.63 -5.71
CA ALA A 4 7.99 12.96 -6.27
C ALA A 4 9.14 13.96 -6.59
N LEU A 5 8.79 15.14 -7.10
CA LEU A 5 9.76 16.22 -7.34
C LEU A 5 10.29 16.81 -6.04
N GLN A 6 9.43 16.99 -5.03
CA GLN A 6 9.84 17.45 -3.70
C GLN A 6 10.80 16.45 -3.05
N ASN A 7 10.44 15.17 -2.99
CA ASN A 7 11.28 14.09 -2.45
C ASN A 7 12.63 14.04 -3.18
N TRP A 8 12.65 14.20 -4.50
CA TRP A 8 13.90 14.25 -5.27
C TRP A 8 14.78 15.47 -4.91
N MET A 9 14.17 16.65 -4.73
CA MET A 9 14.90 17.86 -4.32
C MET A 9 15.44 17.74 -2.90
N GLU A 10 14.67 17.15 -1.98
CA GLU A 10 15.07 16.88 -0.61
C GLU A 10 16.23 15.89 -0.57
N LEU A 11 16.13 14.77 -1.29
CA LEU A 11 17.19 13.79 -1.46
C LEU A 11 18.49 14.40 -1.99
N ARG A 12 18.38 15.23 -3.03
CA ARG A 12 19.53 15.92 -3.61
C ARG A 12 20.18 16.89 -2.63
N ALA A 13 19.38 17.56 -1.80
CA ALA A 13 19.88 18.49 -0.79
C ALA A 13 20.57 17.77 0.37
N LEU A 14 20.09 16.57 0.72
CA LEU A 14 20.62 15.73 1.78
C LEU A 14 22.03 15.21 1.44
N GLY A 15 22.24 14.80 0.19
CA GLY A 15 23.51 14.22 -0.27
C GLY A 15 23.67 12.75 0.11
N PRO A 16 24.62 12.03 -0.52
CA PRO A 16 24.70 10.57 -0.46
C PRO A 16 25.03 10.02 0.94
N ASP A 17 25.94 10.68 1.67
CA ASP A 17 26.35 10.23 3.00
C ASP A 17 25.17 10.25 3.98
N ALA A 18 24.45 11.37 4.03
CA ALA A 18 23.28 11.50 4.90
C ALA A 18 22.10 10.64 4.43
N ALA A 19 21.87 10.50 3.12
CA ALA A 19 20.83 9.63 2.58
C ALA A 19 21.01 8.15 2.94
N SER A 20 22.26 7.70 3.13
CA SER A 20 22.56 6.34 3.57
C SER A 20 22.21 6.07 5.05
N GLU A 21 22.00 7.13 5.84
CA GLU A 21 21.66 7.06 7.26
C GLU A 21 20.15 7.28 7.53
N GLU A 22 19.37 7.65 6.51
CA GLU A 22 17.93 7.89 6.64
C GLU A 22 17.10 6.59 6.64
N ASP A 23 15.97 6.64 7.34
CA ASP A 23 15.02 5.54 7.44
C ASP A 23 14.41 5.17 6.07
N GLY A 24 13.93 3.93 5.93
CA GLY A 24 13.31 3.44 4.70
C GLY A 24 14.28 3.12 3.57
N ALA A 25 15.58 3.01 3.86
CA ALA A 25 16.63 2.65 2.90
C ALA A 25 16.69 3.60 1.67
N ILE A 26 16.39 4.88 1.88
CA ILE A 26 16.24 5.86 0.81
C ILE A 26 17.54 6.00 -0.02
N GLY A 27 18.71 6.02 0.63
CA GLY A 27 20.00 6.07 -0.07
C GLY A 27 20.25 4.84 -0.95
N GLU A 28 19.92 3.65 -0.46
CA GLU A 28 20.05 2.39 -1.22
C GLU A 28 19.16 2.39 -2.46
N TYR A 29 17.89 2.76 -2.30
CA TYR A 29 16.94 2.80 -3.43
C TYR A 29 17.19 3.95 -4.40
N ALA A 30 17.82 5.04 -3.96
CA ALA A 30 18.25 6.13 -4.84
C ALA A 30 19.34 5.71 -5.84
N ASP A 31 20.13 4.69 -5.52
CA ASP A 31 21.12 4.09 -6.44
C ASP A 31 20.48 3.13 -7.47
N PHE A 32 19.16 2.93 -7.40
CA PHE A 32 18.36 2.12 -8.33
C PHE A 32 18.89 0.69 -8.49
N PRO A 33 18.86 -0.13 -7.40
CA PRO A 33 19.40 -1.47 -7.41
C PRO A 33 18.58 -2.41 -8.31
N ASP A 34 19.20 -3.51 -8.75
CA ASP A 34 18.61 -4.50 -9.68
C ASP A 34 17.22 -4.98 -9.22
N ASP A 35 17.01 -5.18 -7.91
CA ASP A 35 15.72 -5.59 -7.36
C ASP A 35 14.58 -4.59 -7.65
N VAL A 36 14.89 -3.28 -7.76
CA VAL A 36 13.91 -2.23 -8.11
C VAL A 36 13.55 -2.25 -9.60
N HIS A 37 14.47 -2.67 -10.47
CA HIS A 37 14.22 -2.72 -11.91
C HIS A 37 13.02 -3.61 -12.23
N ASP A 38 12.93 -4.78 -11.58
CA ASP A 38 11.84 -5.73 -11.79
C ASP A 38 10.47 -5.19 -11.33
N PHE A 39 10.43 -4.23 -10.39
CA PHE A 39 9.19 -3.58 -9.95
C PHE A 39 8.66 -2.54 -10.96
N VAL A 40 9.54 -1.85 -11.69
CA VAL A 40 9.14 -0.76 -12.61
C VAL A 40 9.07 -1.21 -14.07
N ASP A 41 9.80 -2.27 -14.44
CA ASP A 41 9.79 -2.86 -15.78
C ASP A 41 9.58 -4.39 -15.70
N PRO A 42 8.38 -4.83 -15.28
CA PRO A 42 8.12 -6.25 -15.12
C PRO A 42 8.06 -6.94 -16.49
N GLY A 43 8.60 -8.16 -16.57
CA GLY A 43 8.56 -8.96 -17.80
C GLY A 43 7.15 -9.36 -18.27
N THR A 44 6.10 -9.07 -17.50
CA THR A 44 4.70 -9.28 -17.88
C THR A 44 3.84 -8.15 -17.35
N THR A 45 3.03 -7.56 -18.25
CA THR A 45 2.06 -6.53 -17.93
C THR A 45 0.66 -6.98 -18.34
N ILE A 46 -0.35 -6.68 -17.53
CA ILE A 46 -1.76 -6.88 -17.86
C ILE A 46 -2.40 -5.49 -18.03
N PRO A 47 -3.09 -5.21 -19.14
CA PRO A 47 -3.84 -3.97 -19.29
C PRO A 47 -4.86 -3.83 -18.16
N LEU A 48 -4.97 -2.63 -17.58
CA LEU A 48 -5.91 -2.39 -16.48
C LEU A 48 -7.36 -2.68 -16.89
N ASP A 49 -7.71 -2.36 -18.14
CA ASP A 49 -9.05 -2.58 -18.70
C ASP A 49 -9.39 -4.08 -18.87
N ASP A 50 -8.39 -4.97 -18.82
CA ASP A 50 -8.59 -6.43 -18.83
C ASP A 50 -8.77 -7.01 -17.41
N VAL A 51 -8.67 -6.18 -16.37
CA VAL A 51 -8.78 -6.59 -14.96
C VAL A 51 -10.10 -6.12 -14.37
N GLY A 52 -10.96 -7.08 -14.03
CA GLY A 52 -12.25 -6.82 -13.39
C GLY A 52 -13.44 -6.96 -14.36
N PRO A 53 -14.64 -6.56 -13.94
CA PRO A 53 -15.83 -6.60 -14.78
C PRO A 53 -15.81 -5.48 -15.85
N ASP A 54 -16.45 -5.73 -17.00
CA ASP A 54 -16.58 -4.75 -18.09
C ASP A 54 -17.29 -3.45 -17.67
N ASP A 55 -18.18 -3.53 -16.68
CA ASP A 55 -18.91 -2.41 -16.09
C ASP A 55 -18.70 -2.42 -14.56
N PRO A 56 -17.65 -1.76 -14.05
CA PRO A 56 -17.34 -1.76 -12.63
C PRO A 56 -18.41 -0.98 -11.83
N PRO A 57 -18.71 -1.43 -10.59
CA PRO A 57 -19.61 -0.69 -9.72
C PRO A 57 -19.01 0.68 -9.36
N ALA A 58 -19.87 1.66 -9.09
CA ALA A 58 -19.45 3.03 -8.78
C ALA A 58 -20.16 3.57 -7.54
N GLY A 59 -19.49 4.46 -6.81
CA GLY A 59 -20.07 5.14 -5.65
C GLY A 59 -20.40 4.14 -4.53
N GLU A 60 -21.64 4.17 -4.03
CA GLU A 60 -22.07 3.27 -2.95
C GLU A 60 -22.00 1.79 -3.34
N ALA A 61 -22.31 1.44 -4.59
CA ALA A 61 -22.23 0.06 -5.06
C ALA A 61 -20.81 -0.50 -5.07
N GLU A 62 -19.81 0.37 -5.25
CA GLU A 62 -18.39 -0.01 -5.16
C GLU A 62 -18.03 -0.37 -3.72
N LEU A 63 -18.46 0.45 -2.75
CA LEU A 63 -18.27 0.19 -1.33
C LEU A 63 -18.98 -1.10 -0.90
N ASP A 64 -20.23 -1.31 -1.32
CA ASP A 64 -20.98 -2.52 -1.01
C ASP A 64 -20.26 -3.78 -1.53
N ALA A 65 -19.72 -3.74 -2.75
CA ALA A 65 -18.96 -4.85 -3.31
C ALA A 65 -17.70 -5.18 -2.49
N VAL A 66 -17.00 -4.16 -1.98
CA VAL A 66 -15.83 -4.36 -1.10
C VAL A 66 -16.25 -4.95 0.24
N LEU A 67 -17.34 -4.45 0.83
CA LEU A 67 -17.86 -4.96 2.12
C LEU A 67 -18.32 -6.42 2.00
N ASP A 68 -18.99 -6.77 0.89
CA ASP A 68 -19.39 -8.14 0.59
C ASP A 68 -18.16 -9.07 0.44
N ALA A 69 -17.11 -8.61 -0.23
CA ALA A 69 -15.87 -9.38 -0.38
C ALA A 69 -15.14 -9.59 0.96
N VAL A 70 -15.12 -8.58 1.82
CA VAL A 70 -14.54 -8.67 3.18
C VAL A 70 -15.35 -9.64 4.05
N ALA A 71 -16.68 -9.56 4.00
CA ALA A 71 -17.57 -10.46 4.72
C ALA A 71 -17.47 -11.91 4.22
N ALA A 72 -17.26 -12.12 2.91
CA ALA A 72 -17.11 -13.45 2.32
C ALA A 72 -15.88 -14.24 2.83
N VAL A 73 -14.92 -13.56 3.46
CA VAL A 73 -13.73 -14.16 4.08
C VAL A 73 -13.72 -14.03 5.61
N ASP A 74 -14.89 -13.80 6.21
CA ASP A 74 -15.11 -13.71 7.66
C ASP A 74 -14.23 -12.64 8.34
N LEU A 75 -14.02 -11.51 7.67
CA LEU A 75 -13.30 -10.36 8.23
C LEU A 75 -14.29 -9.27 8.66
N ASP A 76 -14.00 -8.63 9.79
CA ASP A 76 -14.77 -7.47 10.27
C ASP A 76 -14.13 -6.15 9.84
N ALA A 77 -14.92 -5.29 9.20
CA ALA A 77 -14.54 -3.91 8.87
C ALA A 77 -15.23 -2.91 9.79
N PHE A 78 -14.44 -1.96 10.30
CA PHE A 78 -14.91 -0.88 11.16
C PHE A 78 -14.58 0.47 10.52
N ALA A 79 -15.49 1.43 10.63
CA ALA A 79 -15.27 2.79 10.16
C ALA A 79 -15.62 3.80 11.25
N ALA A 80 -14.81 4.84 11.37
CA ALA A 80 -15.07 5.99 12.22
C ALA A 80 -14.91 7.28 11.42
N ARG A 81 -15.94 8.14 11.43
CA ARG A 81 -15.86 9.48 10.86
C ARG A 81 -14.95 10.35 11.72
N LEU A 82 -13.92 10.90 11.09
CA LEU A 82 -12.94 11.79 11.71
C LEU A 82 -13.13 13.25 11.28
N THR A 83 -14.09 13.53 10.38
CA THR A 83 -14.34 14.87 9.85
C THR A 83 -14.60 15.89 10.95
N THR A 84 -13.69 16.85 11.08
CA THR A 84 -13.84 18.02 11.94
C THR A 84 -14.75 19.06 11.27
N ARG A 85 -15.28 20.00 12.05
CA ARG A 85 -16.27 20.98 11.55
C ARG A 85 -15.73 21.89 10.45
N ASP A 86 -14.46 22.25 10.52
CA ASP A 86 -13.76 23.07 9.54
C ASP A 86 -13.56 22.33 8.21
N LEU A 87 -13.21 21.04 8.26
CA LEU A 87 -13.12 20.21 7.06
C LEU A 87 -14.50 19.98 6.42
N ASP A 88 -15.52 19.72 7.23
CA ASP A 88 -16.91 19.59 6.76
C ASP A 88 -17.39 20.88 6.08
N ALA A 89 -17.10 22.05 6.67
CA ALA A 89 -17.42 23.35 6.09
C ALA A 89 -16.65 23.64 4.79
N ALA A 90 -15.45 23.06 4.64
CA ALA A 90 -14.66 23.11 3.40
C ALA A 90 -15.08 22.07 2.36
N GLY A 91 -16.05 21.20 2.67
CA GLY A 91 -16.56 20.17 1.77
C GLY A 91 -15.74 18.88 1.73
N PHE A 92 -14.93 18.61 2.75
CA PHE A 92 -14.14 17.39 2.87
C PHE A 92 -14.76 16.41 3.87
N GLU A 93 -14.57 15.11 3.59
CA GLU A 93 -14.89 14.03 4.52
C GLU A 93 -13.64 13.19 4.80
N ALA A 94 -13.39 12.93 6.09
CA ALA A 94 -12.31 12.08 6.55
C ALA A 94 -12.90 10.91 7.34
N VAL A 95 -12.55 9.69 6.92
CA VAL A 95 -12.99 8.44 7.57
C VAL A 95 -11.75 7.59 7.82
N ARG A 96 -11.68 6.98 9.01
CA ARG A 96 -10.70 5.93 9.29
C ARG A 96 -11.39 4.58 9.21
N VAL A 97 -10.91 3.73 8.31
CA VAL A 97 -11.34 2.34 8.17
C VAL A 97 -10.29 1.42 8.80
N LEU A 98 -10.73 0.38 9.50
CA LEU A 98 -9.89 -0.63 10.11
C LEU A 98 -10.46 -2.02 9.84
N VAL A 99 -9.61 -2.92 9.34
CA VAL A 99 -9.89 -4.36 9.29
C VAL A 99 -8.82 -5.03 10.15
N PRO A 100 -9.08 -5.29 11.46
CA PRO A 100 -8.02 -5.66 12.41
C PRO A 100 -7.24 -6.92 12.03
N GLN A 101 -7.89 -7.85 11.34
CA GLN A 101 -7.31 -9.12 10.90
C GLN A 101 -6.66 -9.04 9.51
N ALA A 102 -6.81 -7.92 8.80
CA ALA A 102 -6.05 -7.69 7.56
C ALA A 102 -4.56 -7.55 7.89
N GLN A 103 -3.71 -7.97 6.95
CA GLN A 103 -2.25 -7.85 7.12
C GLN A 103 -1.84 -6.38 6.90
N PRO A 104 -1.33 -5.67 7.92
CA PRO A 104 -0.88 -4.30 7.73
C PRO A 104 0.43 -4.27 6.93
N LEU A 105 0.59 -3.21 6.13
CA LEU A 105 1.90 -2.76 5.72
C LEU A 105 2.58 -2.10 6.92
N PHE A 106 3.89 -2.32 7.06
CA PHE A 106 4.69 -1.76 8.14
C PHE A 106 5.89 -1.03 7.54
N VAL A 107 6.25 0.09 8.15
CA VAL A 107 7.42 0.92 7.80
C VAL A 107 8.58 0.75 8.79
N ASP A 108 8.32 0.06 9.91
CA ASP A 108 9.29 -0.24 10.96
C ASP A 108 9.29 -1.74 11.28
N THR A 109 9.37 -2.11 12.56
CA THR A 109 9.40 -3.50 13.02
C THR A 109 8.29 -4.33 12.35
N PRO A 110 8.63 -5.37 11.57
CA PRO A 110 7.65 -6.21 10.90
C PRO A 110 6.65 -6.82 11.87
N TYR A 111 5.37 -6.69 11.54
CA TYR A 111 4.27 -7.32 12.27
C TYR A 111 3.41 -8.12 11.31
N PHE A 112 3.37 -9.43 11.51
CA PHE A 112 2.65 -10.37 10.64
C PHE A 112 1.56 -11.10 11.40
N GLY A 113 0.32 -10.97 10.94
CA GLY A 113 -0.79 -11.80 11.40
C GLY A 113 -0.74 -13.22 10.80
N ASP A 114 -1.70 -14.05 11.19
CA ASP A 114 -1.78 -15.45 10.71
C ASP A 114 -1.95 -15.52 9.19
N ARG A 115 -2.70 -14.57 8.61
CA ARG A 115 -2.96 -14.50 7.17
C ARG A 115 -1.70 -14.40 6.32
N ALA A 116 -0.63 -13.75 6.81
CA ALA A 116 0.64 -13.68 6.11
C ALA A 116 1.31 -15.06 5.92
N ARG A 117 0.92 -16.06 6.73
CA ARG A 117 1.44 -17.43 6.67
C ARG A 117 0.48 -18.41 5.99
N THR A 118 -0.84 -18.18 6.10
CA THR A 118 -1.84 -19.11 5.57
C THR A 118 -2.24 -18.78 4.13
N ILE A 119 -2.51 -17.51 3.83
CA ILE A 119 -3.06 -17.09 2.54
C ILE A 119 -2.12 -17.37 1.36
N PRO A 120 -0.79 -17.10 1.43
CA PRO A 120 0.10 -17.47 0.33
C PRO A 120 0.00 -18.96 -0.01
N ARG A 121 -0.09 -19.85 0.98
CA ARG A 121 -0.19 -21.29 0.78
C ARG A 121 -1.52 -21.71 0.16
N GLU A 122 -2.62 -21.10 0.59
CA GLU A 122 -3.95 -21.33 -0.01
C GLU A 122 -3.99 -20.90 -1.48
N LEU A 123 -3.19 -19.90 -1.86
CA LEU A 123 -3.03 -19.43 -3.24
C LEU A 123 -1.94 -20.19 -4.03
N GLY A 124 -1.27 -21.18 -3.43
CA GLY A 124 -0.23 -21.99 -4.09
C GLY A 124 1.19 -21.39 -4.07
N PHE A 125 1.43 -20.39 -3.22
CA PHE A 125 2.74 -19.74 -3.00
C PHE A 125 3.32 -20.10 -1.62
N GLU A 126 4.61 -19.84 -1.42
CA GLU A 126 5.24 -19.96 -0.09
C GLU A 126 5.35 -18.58 0.57
N PRO A 127 4.96 -18.40 1.83
CA PRO A 127 5.16 -17.15 2.55
C PRO A 127 6.65 -16.81 2.71
N SER A 128 7.02 -15.58 2.36
CA SER A 128 8.36 -15.03 2.54
C SER A 128 8.27 -13.77 3.40
N LEU A 129 8.56 -13.91 4.70
CA LEU A 129 8.35 -12.84 5.70
C LEU A 129 9.63 -12.06 6.02
N ASP A 130 10.79 -12.63 5.71
CA ASP A 130 12.10 -12.05 5.99
C ASP A 130 12.65 -11.29 4.76
N GLN A 131 11.76 -10.59 4.04
CA GLN A 131 12.14 -9.74 2.91
C GLN A 131 12.62 -8.37 3.38
N PRO A 132 13.52 -7.71 2.63
CA PRO A 132 13.83 -6.30 2.83
C PRO A 132 12.57 -5.42 2.78
N PHE A 133 12.68 -4.21 3.31
CA PHE A 133 11.59 -3.23 3.24
C PHE A 133 11.14 -3.00 1.81
N HIS A 134 9.83 -2.92 1.60
CA HIS A 134 9.31 -2.58 0.28
C HIS A 134 9.81 -1.17 -0.12
N PRO A 135 10.30 -0.96 -1.36
CA PRO A 135 10.85 0.32 -1.80
C PRO A 135 9.80 1.45 -1.87
N PHE A 136 8.52 1.11 -1.72
CA PHE A 136 7.41 2.05 -1.67
C PHE A 136 6.58 1.80 -0.39
N PRO A 137 6.19 2.84 0.37
CA PRO A 137 5.29 2.71 1.51
C PRO A 137 3.86 2.33 1.10
#